data_AF-N9HM84-F1
#
_entry.id   AF-N9HM84-F1
#
_cell.length_a   1.000
_cell.length_b   1.000
_cell.length_c   1.000
_cell.angle_alpha   90.00
_cell.angle_beta   90.00
_cell.angle_gamma   90.00
#
_symmetry.space_group_name_H-M   'P 1'
#
loop_
_entity.id
_entity.type
_entity.pdbx_description
1 polymer ?
#
loop_
_entity_poly.entity_id
_entity_poly.type
_entity_poly.pdbx_seq_one_letter_code
_entity_poly.pdbx_strand_id
1 'polypeptide(L)'
;MAERKKHTDAEQNDEKKSSTIMIYEACVDLHNQGQIITRETLQIALPHLTRGQIDDRLSYLVDTNQVNRVERGVYMPVQQHRPARMISKTVLNDGTVKIEIGDDIVLTLTPKEARDFGCLMMSDAMQHSNIEMGRSMNYLTNNIATQVSKLTRSIERIHEEKIQGGLFDESST
;
A
#
# COMPACT_ATOMS: atom_id res chain seq x y z
N MET A 1 -14.43 32.09 53.13
CA MET A 1 -15.15 31.83 51.86
C MET A 1 -14.15 31.32 50.85
N ALA A 2 -14.44 30.17 50.27
CA ALA A 2 -13.54 29.37 49.46
C ALA A 2 -13.70 29.71 47.98
N GLU A 3 -12.59 29.79 47.25
CA GLU A 3 -12.60 29.50 45.81
C GLU A 3 -11.23 28.96 45.40
N ARG A 4 -11.07 27.64 45.58
CA ARG A 4 -10.00 26.87 44.94
C ARG A 4 -10.35 26.79 43.46
N LYS A 5 -9.66 27.56 42.62
CA LYS A 5 -9.68 27.37 41.16
C LYS A 5 -9.31 25.92 40.86
N LYS A 6 -10.27 25.15 40.35
CA LYS A 6 -10.02 23.93 39.59
C LYS A 6 -9.30 24.37 38.32
N HIS A 7 -7.97 24.27 38.30
CA HIS A 7 -7.26 24.19 37.04
C HIS A 7 -7.55 22.82 36.45
N THR A 8 -8.28 22.87 35.34
CA THR A 8 -9.04 21.82 34.71
C THR A 8 -8.11 20.82 34.02
N ASP A 9 -8.32 19.53 34.25
CA ASP A 9 -7.66 18.38 33.62
C ASP A 9 -7.80 18.31 32.08
N ALA A 10 -8.39 19.33 31.45
CA ALA A 10 -8.63 19.41 30.02
C ALA A 10 -7.38 19.83 29.21
N GLU A 11 -6.45 20.59 29.80
CA GLU A 11 -5.22 21.02 29.10
C GLU A 11 -4.12 19.94 29.07
N GLN A 12 -4.23 18.88 29.90
CA GLN A 12 -3.25 17.78 29.92
C GLN A 12 -3.58 16.64 28.96
N ASN A 13 -4.73 16.68 28.27
CA ASN A 13 -5.18 15.59 27.40
C ASN A 13 -4.87 15.84 25.91
N ASP A 14 -4.38 17.04 25.56
CA ASP A 14 -3.92 17.37 24.19
C ASP A 14 -2.47 16.90 23.93
N GLU A 15 -1.71 16.53 24.97
CA GLU A 15 -0.29 16.18 24.86
C GLU A 15 0.00 14.67 24.74
N LYS A 16 -1.05 13.83 24.78
CA LYS A 16 -0.95 12.40 24.45
C LYS A 16 -1.89 12.07 23.30
N LYS A 17 -1.38 12.13 22.06
CA LYS A 17 -2.04 11.42 20.94
C LYS A 17 -2.35 10.00 21.41
N SER A 18 -3.63 9.62 21.40
CA SER A 18 -4.04 8.27 21.81
C SER A 18 -3.28 7.23 20.98
N SER A 19 -2.80 6.15 21.61
CA SER A 19 -2.12 5.04 20.92
C SER A 19 -2.87 4.52 19.69
N THR A 20 -4.21 4.60 19.69
CA THR A 20 -5.06 4.28 18.53
C THR A 20 -4.77 5.20 17.34
N ILE A 21 -4.68 6.51 17.59
CA ILE A 21 -4.44 7.52 16.56
C ILE A 21 -3.04 7.35 15.99
N MET A 22 -2.03 7.14 16.85
CA MET A 22 -0.65 6.92 16.41
C MET A 22 -0.51 5.69 15.51
N ILE A 23 -1.18 4.58 15.86
CA ILE A 23 -1.16 3.36 15.03
C ILE A 23 -1.90 3.58 13.71
N TYR A 24 -3.03 4.27 13.73
CA TYR A 24 -3.77 4.58 12.50
C TYR A 24 -2.96 5.48 11.55
N GLU A 25 -2.36 6.56 12.06
CA GLU A 25 -1.47 7.45 11.30
C GLU A 25 -0.28 6.66 10.72
N ALA A 26 0.38 5.82 11.51
CA ALA A 26 1.47 4.97 11.03
C ALA A 26 1.02 3.99 9.94
N CYS A 27 -0.18 3.40 10.05
CA CYS A 27 -0.75 2.57 8.99
C CYS A 27 -0.94 3.36 7.69
N VAL A 28 -1.45 4.59 7.77
CA VAL A 28 -1.64 5.47 6.61
C VAL A 28 -0.30 5.83 5.97
N ASP A 29 0.70 6.21 6.77
CA ASP A 29 2.02 6.59 6.28
C ASP A 29 2.74 5.42 5.60
N LEU A 30 2.75 4.24 6.24
CA LEU A 30 3.33 3.02 5.67
C LEU A 30 2.64 2.63 4.36
N HIS A 31 1.30 2.73 4.31
CA HIS A 31 0.54 2.48 3.08
C HIS A 31 0.90 3.46 1.95
N ASN A 32 1.00 4.77 2.27
CA ASN A 32 1.34 5.80 1.30
C ASN A 32 2.77 5.63 0.76
N GLN A 33 3.68 5.05 1.55
CA GLN A 33 5.03 4.67 1.13
C GLN A 33 5.07 3.34 0.34
N GLY A 34 3.92 2.70 0.13
CA GLY A 34 3.82 1.39 -0.54
C GLY A 34 4.38 0.23 0.29
N GLN A 35 4.59 0.41 1.59
CA GLN A 35 5.09 -0.64 2.48
C GLN A 35 3.97 -1.56 2.96
N ILE A 36 4.30 -2.82 3.17
CA ILE A 36 3.40 -3.80 3.77
C ILE A 36 3.25 -3.47 5.25
N ILE A 37 2.00 -3.35 5.72
CA ILE A 37 1.72 -3.09 7.12
C ILE A 37 1.57 -4.42 7.83
N THR A 38 2.54 -4.72 8.67
CA THR A 38 2.50 -5.85 9.60
C THR A 38 2.73 -5.33 11.00
N ARG A 39 2.56 -6.20 11.99
CA ARG A 39 2.88 -5.87 13.38
C ARG A 39 4.34 -5.47 13.54
N GLU A 40 5.23 -6.13 12.82
CA GLU A 40 6.67 -5.88 12.85
C GLU A 40 7.00 -4.51 12.27
N THR A 41 6.39 -4.12 11.13
CA THR A 41 6.64 -2.79 10.54
C THR A 41 6.07 -1.67 11.41
N LEU A 42 4.93 -1.90 12.07
CA LEU A 42 4.38 -0.96 13.06
C LEU A 42 5.23 -0.86 14.32
N GLN A 43 5.83 -1.95 14.78
CA GLN A 43 6.73 -1.95 15.94
C GLN A 43 8.03 -1.16 15.65
N ILE A 44 8.52 -1.21 14.40
CA ILE A 44 9.66 -0.41 13.95
C ILE A 44 9.28 1.08 13.89
N ALA A 45 8.10 1.40 13.34
CA ALA A 45 7.62 2.78 13.22
C ALA A 45 7.28 3.41 14.60
N LEU A 46 6.77 2.60 15.53
CA LEU A 46 6.34 3.02 16.86
C LEU A 46 7.08 2.22 17.95
N PRO A 47 8.40 2.42 18.12
CA PRO A 47 9.23 1.62 19.02
C PRO A 47 8.88 1.81 20.51
N HIS A 48 8.15 2.88 20.84
CA HIS A 48 7.69 3.20 22.19
C HIS A 48 6.40 2.46 22.58
N LEU A 49 5.72 1.79 21.65
CA LEU A 49 4.53 0.99 21.93
C LEU A 49 4.92 -0.48 22.12
N THR A 50 4.28 -1.16 23.06
CA THR A 50 4.46 -2.60 23.24
C THR A 50 3.68 -3.39 22.20
N ARG A 51 4.15 -4.60 21.88
CA ARG A 51 3.48 -5.52 20.95
C ARG A 51 2.00 -5.76 21.30
N GLY A 52 1.70 -5.93 22.58
CA GLY A 52 0.33 -6.13 23.07
C GLY A 52 -0.56 -4.90 22.84
N GLN A 53 -0.03 -3.69 23.03
CA GLN A 53 -0.74 -2.46 22.71
C GLN A 53 -1.00 -2.33 21.20
N ILE A 54 -0.03 -2.69 20.36
CA ILE A 54 -0.22 -2.69 18.90
C ILE A 54 -1.33 -3.66 18.49
N ASP A 55 -1.31 -4.88 19.02
CA ASP A 55 -2.32 -5.91 18.70
C ASP A 55 -3.74 -5.49 19.15
N ASP A 56 -3.87 -4.94 20.35
CA ASP A 56 -5.15 -4.44 20.89
C ASP A 56 -5.73 -3.32 20.01
N ARG A 57 -4.89 -2.33 19.67
CA ARG A 57 -5.32 -1.18 18.87
C ARG A 57 -5.58 -1.55 17.42
N LEU A 58 -4.81 -2.45 16.83
CA LEU A 58 -5.11 -2.99 15.49
C LEU A 58 -6.44 -3.73 15.48
N SER A 59 -6.72 -4.54 16.51
CA SER A 59 -8.01 -5.25 16.62
C SER A 59 -9.17 -4.26 16.68
N TYR A 60 -9.05 -3.22 17.52
CA TYR A 60 -10.03 -2.14 17.57
C TYR A 60 -10.21 -1.40 16.23
N LEU A 61 -9.12 -1.08 15.52
CA LEU A 61 -9.18 -0.41 14.21
C LEU A 61 -9.82 -1.29 13.13
N VAL A 62 -9.67 -2.61 13.24
CA VAL A 62 -10.37 -3.58 12.39
C VAL A 62 -11.85 -3.64 12.73
N ASP A 63 -12.19 -3.74 14.00
CA ASP A 63 -13.58 -3.81 14.46
C ASP A 63 -14.37 -2.53 14.12
N THR A 64 -13.68 -1.37 14.12
CA THR A 64 -14.25 -0.07 13.74
C THR A 64 -14.15 0.25 12.24
N ASN A 65 -13.69 -0.70 11.43
CA ASN A 65 -13.58 -0.58 9.98
C ASN A 65 -12.71 0.60 9.50
N GLN A 66 -11.71 0.99 10.30
CA GLN A 66 -10.70 1.99 9.95
C GLN A 66 -9.47 1.34 9.31
N VAL A 67 -9.23 0.06 9.59
CA VAL A 67 -8.15 -0.75 9.01
C VAL A 67 -8.73 -2.09 8.61
N ASN A 68 -8.44 -2.55 7.39
CA ASN A 68 -8.79 -3.90 6.95
C ASN A 68 -7.64 -4.86 7.20
N ARG A 69 -7.97 -6.06 7.66
CA ARG A 69 -7.03 -7.19 7.64
C ARG A 69 -7.17 -7.92 6.32
N VAL A 70 -6.30 -7.61 5.36
CA VAL A 70 -6.35 -8.15 4.00
C VAL A 70 -5.84 -9.60 3.93
N GLU A 71 -4.86 -9.94 4.77
CA GLU A 71 -4.29 -11.28 4.89
C GLU A 71 -3.90 -11.56 6.35
N ARG A 72 -3.52 -12.80 6.68
CA ARG A 72 -3.11 -13.16 8.04
C ARG A 72 -1.88 -12.35 8.49
N GLY A 73 -2.13 -11.28 9.25
CA GLY A 73 -1.08 -10.43 9.81
C GLY A 73 -0.67 -9.27 8.90
N VAL A 74 -1.37 -9.09 7.78
CA VAL A 74 -1.20 -7.95 6.87
C VAL A 74 -2.43 -7.06 6.97
N TYR A 75 -2.19 -5.78 7.17
CA TYR A 75 -3.20 -4.77 7.40
C TYR A 75 -3.15 -3.73 6.29
N MET A 76 -4.26 -3.05 6.07
CA MET A 76 -4.36 -1.96 5.11
C MET A 76 -5.33 -0.92 5.66
N PRO A 77 -4.95 0.36 5.80
CA PRO A 77 -5.88 1.39 6.24
C PRO A 77 -7.05 1.45 5.26
N VAL A 78 -8.26 1.54 5.79
CA VAL A 78 -9.42 1.88 4.99
C VAL A 78 -9.26 3.36 4.65
N GLN A 79 -8.65 3.66 3.50
CA GLN A 79 -8.55 5.04 3.04
C GLN A 79 -9.97 5.58 2.82
N GLN A 80 -10.45 6.38 3.78
CA GLN A 80 -11.63 7.22 3.60
C GLN A 80 -11.23 8.43 2.75
N HIS A 81 -10.86 8.19 1.50
CA HIS A 81 -10.97 9.24 0.51
C HIS A 81 -12.43 9.39 0.16
N ARG A 82 -12.87 10.62 -0.09
CA ARG A 82 -14.09 10.81 -0.88
C ARG A 82 -13.98 9.95 -2.14
N PRO A 83 -15.08 9.33 -2.63
CA PRO A 83 -15.04 8.54 -3.84
C PRO A 83 -14.30 9.28 -4.95
N ALA A 84 -13.49 8.54 -5.71
CA ALA A 84 -12.78 9.11 -6.86
C ALA A 84 -13.79 9.85 -7.73
N ARG A 85 -13.53 11.14 -7.97
CA ARG A 85 -14.35 11.98 -8.84
C ARG A 85 -13.82 11.87 -10.25
N MET A 86 -14.68 12.08 -11.24
CA MET A 86 -14.23 12.22 -12.61
C MET A 86 -13.25 13.38 -12.71
N ILE A 87 -12.11 13.15 -13.34
CA ILE A 87 -11.13 14.18 -13.63
C ILE A 87 -10.98 14.24 -15.15
N SER A 88 -11.13 15.43 -15.73
CA SER A 88 -10.94 15.66 -17.16
C SER A 88 -9.87 16.73 -17.39
N LYS A 89 -9.18 16.63 -18.53
CA LYS A 89 -8.28 17.67 -19.04
C LYS A 89 -8.70 17.99 -20.47
N THR A 90 -9.00 19.25 -20.72
CA THR A 90 -9.36 19.75 -22.06
C THR A 90 -8.39 20.83 -22.48
N VAL A 91 -7.79 20.68 -23.67
CA VAL A 91 -6.99 21.74 -24.30
C VAL A 91 -7.92 22.52 -25.23
N LEU A 92 -8.03 23.83 -25.01
CA LEU A 92 -8.86 24.71 -25.82
C LEU A 92 -8.11 25.19 -27.07
N ASN A 93 -8.85 25.73 -28.04
CA ASN A 93 -8.29 26.17 -29.33
C ASN A 93 -7.25 27.29 -29.20
N ASP A 94 -7.28 28.09 -28.13
CA ASP A 94 -6.32 29.15 -27.83
C ASP A 94 -5.08 28.64 -27.04
N GLY A 95 -5.02 27.33 -26.77
CA GLY A 95 -3.95 26.68 -26.02
C GLY A 95 -4.11 26.73 -24.51
N THR A 96 -5.13 27.40 -23.98
CA THR A 96 -5.48 27.31 -22.56
C THR A 96 -5.99 25.90 -22.22
N VAL A 97 -5.91 25.52 -20.94
CA VAL A 97 -6.27 24.18 -20.47
C VAL A 97 -7.31 24.29 -19.38
N LYS A 98 -8.37 23.48 -19.48
CA LYS A 98 -9.32 23.26 -18.39
C LYS A 98 -9.05 21.93 -17.70
N ILE A 99 -8.93 21.96 -16.39
CA ILE A 99 -8.93 20.77 -15.53
C ILE A 99 -10.24 20.77 -14.73
N GLU A 100 -11.03 19.72 -14.86
CA GLU A 100 -12.34 19.60 -14.19
C GLU A 100 -12.30 18.43 -13.22
N ILE A 101 -12.82 18.61 -12.01
CA ILE A 101 -12.82 17.57 -10.96
C ILE A 101 -14.20 17.49 -10.33
N GLY A 102 -14.94 16.43 -10.67
CA GLY A 102 -16.35 16.33 -10.34
C GLY A 102 -17.16 17.44 -11.00
N ASP A 103 -18.21 17.89 -10.32
CA ASP A 103 -19.19 18.82 -10.92
C ASP A 103 -18.92 20.28 -10.54
N ASP A 104 -18.07 20.53 -9.55
CA ASP A 104 -17.97 21.81 -8.85
C ASP A 104 -16.62 22.53 -9.03
N ILE A 105 -15.56 21.81 -9.42
CA ILE A 105 -14.20 22.37 -9.49
C ILE A 105 -13.72 22.41 -10.93
N VAL A 106 -13.44 23.62 -11.40
CA VAL A 106 -12.88 23.88 -12.73
C VAL A 106 -11.70 24.84 -12.59
N LEU A 107 -10.52 24.37 -12.99
CA LEU A 107 -9.33 25.20 -13.14
C LEU A 107 -9.18 25.60 -14.62
N THR A 108 -9.07 26.89 -14.90
CA THR A 108 -8.74 27.40 -16.24
C THR A 108 -7.33 27.94 -16.19
N LEU A 109 -6.43 27.29 -16.92
CA LEU A 109 -5.00 27.53 -16.88
C LEU A 109 -4.53 28.09 -18.22
N THR A 110 -3.65 29.08 -18.17
CA THR A 110 -2.85 29.48 -19.32
C THR A 110 -1.91 28.34 -19.75
N PRO A 111 -1.39 28.36 -20.99
CA PRO A 111 -0.42 27.36 -21.44
C PRO A 111 0.81 27.24 -20.53
N LYS A 112 1.22 28.36 -19.90
CA LYS A 112 2.36 28.36 -18.97
C LYS A 112 1.99 27.69 -17.64
N GLU A 113 0.88 28.06 -17.03
CA GLU A 113 0.41 27.46 -15.78
C GLU A 113 0.16 25.96 -15.94
N ALA A 114 -0.38 25.52 -17.09
CA ALA A 114 -0.58 24.11 -17.38
C ALA A 114 0.74 23.31 -17.44
N ARG A 115 1.82 23.91 -17.95
CA ARG A 115 3.16 23.29 -17.93
C ARG A 115 3.70 23.21 -16.51
N ASP A 116 3.64 24.31 -15.78
CA ASP A 116 4.15 24.38 -14.41
C ASP A 116 3.39 23.39 -13.49
N PHE A 117 2.05 23.32 -13.65
CA PHE A 117 1.20 22.33 -12.97
C PHE A 117 1.59 20.88 -13.33
N GLY A 118 1.84 20.59 -14.60
CA GLY A 118 2.30 19.27 -15.05
C GLY A 118 3.65 18.87 -14.44
N CYS A 119 4.60 19.81 -14.35
CA CYS A 119 5.91 19.58 -13.74
C CYS A 119 5.77 19.22 -12.26
N LEU A 120 4.88 19.88 -11.52
CA LEU A 120 4.63 19.57 -10.10
C LEU A 120 4.10 18.15 -9.90
N MET A 121 3.28 17.66 -10.83
CA MET A 121 2.66 16.33 -10.77
C MET A 121 3.58 15.19 -11.23
N MET A 122 4.75 15.50 -11.79
CA MET A 122 5.64 14.50 -12.39
C MET A 122 6.11 13.46 -11.37
N SER A 123 6.44 13.90 -10.14
CA SER A 123 6.88 12.99 -9.06
C SER A 123 5.79 11.97 -8.73
N ASP A 124 4.54 12.42 -8.60
CA ASP A 124 3.40 11.56 -8.25
C ASP A 124 3.08 10.58 -9.38
N ALA A 125 3.17 11.02 -10.63
CA ALA A 125 3.03 10.14 -11.79
C ALA A 125 4.11 9.05 -11.83
N MET A 126 5.37 9.39 -11.48
CA MET A 126 6.46 8.42 -11.40
C MET A 126 6.25 7.43 -10.25
N GLN A 127 5.80 7.90 -9.08
CA GLN A 127 5.48 7.02 -7.95
C GLN A 127 4.37 6.02 -8.33
N HIS A 128 3.30 6.48 -8.98
CA HIS A 128 2.22 5.62 -9.45
C HIS A 128 2.72 4.55 -10.42
N SER A 129 3.50 4.96 -11.43
CA SER A 129 4.13 4.05 -12.40
C SER A 129 4.99 2.98 -11.73
N ASN A 130 5.81 3.36 -10.75
CA ASN A 130 6.67 2.43 -10.01
C ASN A 130 5.85 1.41 -9.21
N ILE A 131 4.75 1.85 -8.58
CA ILE A 131 3.84 0.96 -7.83
C ILE A 131 3.18 -0.05 -8.78
N GLU A 132 2.65 0.39 -9.92
CA GLU A 132 2.04 -0.50 -10.91
C GLU A 132 3.04 -1.47 -11.52
N MET A 133 4.25 -1.00 -11.81
CA MET A 133 5.34 -1.84 -12.29
C MET A 133 5.72 -2.90 -11.24
N GLY A 134 5.82 -2.52 -9.97
CA GLY A 134 6.06 -3.46 -8.86
C GLY A 134 4.98 -4.54 -8.77
N ARG A 135 3.71 -4.16 -8.88
CA ARG A 135 2.58 -5.12 -8.92
C ARG A 135 2.68 -6.07 -10.10
N SER A 136 2.93 -5.55 -11.30
CA SER A 136 3.07 -6.33 -12.53
C SER A 136 4.27 -7.29 -12.47
N MET A 137 5.39 -6.83 -11.90
CA MET A 137 6.60 -7.64 -11.74
C MET A 137 6.41 -8.77 -10.72
N ASN A 138 5.69 -8.50 -9.62
CA ASN A 138 5.33 -9.54 -8.66
C ASN A 138 4.47 -10.63 -9.31
N TYR A 139 3.49 -10.24 -10.12
CA TYR A 139 2.67 -11.19 -10.88
C TYR A 139 3.50 -12.03 -11.85
N LEU A 140 4.41 -11.40 -12.61
CA LEU A 140 5.29 -12.10 -13.55
C LEU A 140 6.24 -13.06 -12.83
N THR A 141 6.85 -12.63 -11.73
CA THR A 141 7.80 -13.44 -10.95
C THR A 141 7.12 -14.69 -10.39
N ASN A 142 5.90 -14.57 -9.85
CA ASN A 142 5.15 -15.71 -9.34
C ASN A 142 4.81 -16.73 -10.44
N ASN A 143 4.45 -16.25 -11.63
CA ASN A 143 4.20 -17.12 -12.78
C ASN A 143 5.47 -17.83 -13.22
N ILE A 144 6.60 -17.12 -13.33
CA ILE A 144 7.89 -17.70 -13.69
C ILE A 144 8.31 -18.75 -12.65
N ALA A 145 8.25 -18.43 -11.35
CA ALA A 145 8.60 -19.36 -10.28
C ALA A 145 7.77 -20.66 -10.35
N THR A 146 6.48 -20.53 -10.67
CA THR A 146 5.58 -21.67 -10.88
C THR A 146 6.00 -22.51 -12.09
N GLN A 147 6.33 -21.87 -13.22
CA GLN A 147 6.75 -22.58 -14.43
C GLN A 147 8.12 -23.24 -14.27
N VAL A 148 9.09 -22.56 -13.65
CA VAL A 148 10.39 -23.12 -13.32
C VAL A 148 10.22 -24.34 -12.43
N SER A 149 9.39 -24.28 -11.40
CA SER A 149 9.11 -25.42 -10.52
C SER A 149 8.51 -26.62 -11.29
N LYS A 150 7.60 -26.38 -12.23
CA LYS A 150 7.03 -27.44 -13.09
C LYS A 150 8.06 -28.03 -14.04
N LEU A 151 8.94 -27.19 -14.60
CA LEU A 151 10.01 -27.62 -15.49
C LEU A 151 11.03 -28.47 -14.74
N THR A 152 11.48 -28.04 -13.55
CA THR A 152 12.39 -28.81 -12.70
C THR A 152 11.83 -30.21 -12.42
N ARG A 153 10.56 -30.31 -12.00
CA ARG A 153 9.91 -31.62 -11.76
C ARG A 153 9.83 -32.48 -13.02
N SER A 154 9.64 -31.86 -14.18
CA SER A 154 9.59 -32.58 -15.46
C SER A 154 10.97 -33.11 -15.86
N ILE A 155 12.03 -32.34 -15.61
CA ILE A 155 13.43 -32.77 -15.82
C ILE A 155 13.78 -33.92 -14.87
N GLU A 156 13.44 -33.81 -13.58
CA GLU A 156 13.65 -34.87 -12.59
C GLU A 156 12.98 -36.17 -13.05
N ARG A 157 11.72 -36.10 -13.49
CA ARG A 157 10.99 -37.26 -14.02
C ARG A 157 11.65 -37.87 -15.25
N ILE A 158 12.10 -37.06 -16.21
CA ILE A 158 12.81 -37.56 -17.41
C ILE A 158 14.15 -38.20 -17.03
N HIS A 159 14.85 -37.64 -16.03
CA HIS A 159 16.10 -38.21 -15.53
C HIS A 159 15.88 -39.57 -14.86
N GLU A 160 14.84 -39.69 -14.02
CA GLU A 160 14.43 -40.97 -13.42
C GLU A 160 13.99 -42.00 -14.46
N GLU A 161 13.21 -41.61 -15.46
CA GLU A 161 12.78 -42.47 -16.57
C GLU A 161 13.98 -42.96 -17.41
N LYS A 162 15.01 -42.12 -17.63
CA LYS A 162 16.25 -42.54 -18.30
C LYS A 162 17.11 -43.48 -17.46
N ILE A 163 17.18 -43.26 -16.14
CA ILE A 163 17.89 -44.18 -15.23
C ILE A 163 17.20 -45.54 -15.21
N GLN A 164 15.87 -45.57 -15.16
CA GLN A 164 15.10 -46.80 -15.23
C GLN A 164 15.20 -47.47 -16.61
N GLY A 165 15.14 -46.71 -17.71
CA GLY A 165 15.27 -47.24 -19.08
C GLY A 165 16.65 -47.80 -19.40
N GLY A 166 17.72 -47.19 -18.88
CA GLY A 166 19.10 -47.70 -19.05
C GLY A 166 19.39 -48.98 -18.26
N LEU A 167 18.61 -49.26 -17.19
CA LEU A 167 18.79 -50.45 -16.36
C LEU A 167 18.27 -51.74 -17.04
N PHE A 168 17.49 -51.63 -18.11
CA PHE A 168 16.93 -52.78 -18.84
C PHE A 168 17.63 -53.08 -20.18
N ASP A 169 18.52 -52.21 -20.66
CA ASP A 169 19.16 -52.35 -21.99
C ASP A 169 20.50 -53.12 -21.98
N GLU A 170 21.08 -53.39 -20.81
CA GLU A 170 22.36 -54.12 -20.69
C GLU A 170 22.23 -55.66 -20.60
N SER A 171 21.05 -56.24 -20.84
CA SER A 171 20.83 -57.70 -20.71
C SER A 171 20.62 -58.46 -22.03
N SER A 172 20.88 -57.84 -23.18
CA SER A 172 20.72 -58.45 -24.50
C SER A 172 22.03 -58.52 -25.28
N THR A 173 22.97 -59.37 -24.86
CA THR A 173 24.02 -59.95 -25.73
C THR A 173 24.43 -61.30 -25.18
#